data_AF-A0A0Q5NZD6-F1
#
_entry.id   AF-A0A0Q5NZD6-F1
#
_cell.length_a   1.000
_cell.length_b   1.000
_cell.length_c   1.000
_cell.angle_alpha   90.00
_cell.angle_beta   90.00
_cell.angle_gamma   90.00
#
_symmetry.space_group_name_H-M   'P 1'
#
loop_
_entity.id
_entity.type
_entity.pdbx_description
1 polymer ?
#
loop_
_entity_poly.entity_id
_entity_poly.type
_entity_poly.pdbx_seq_one_letter_code
_entity_poly.pdbx_strand_id
1 'polypeptide(L)' 'MSALEALHAVVTSEDSPQIIRDHIVDALQFALRNKPGFFTTKEVQWLAQWDDTRIPIAASKILKEMKAG' A
#
# COMPACT_ATOMS: atom_id res chain seq x y z
N MET A 1 -10.66 4.51 -0.36
CA MET A 1 -10.33 4.73 1.07
C MET A 1 -10.82 3.63 1.99
N SER A 2 -12.12 3.38 2.22
CA SER A 2 -12.60 2.45 3.27
C SER A 2 -11.98 1.04 3.27
N ALA A 3 -11.76 0.44 2.09
CA ALA A 3 -11.11 -0.87 1.99
C ALA A 3 -9.63 -0.85 2.42
N LEU A 4 -8.90 0.20 2.00
CA LEU A 4 -7.49 0.39 2.34
C LEU A 4 -7.29 0.68 3.83
N GLU A 5 -8.21 1.43 4.45
CA GLU A 5 -8.26 1.67 5.90
C GLU A 5 -8.49 0.37 6.69
N ALA A 6 -9.41 -0.49 6.23
CA ALA A 6 -9.62 -1.80 6.83
C ALA A 6 -8.37 -2.69 6.74
N LEU A 7 -7.68 -2.70 5.60
CA LEU A 7 -6.42 -3.43 5.44
C LEU A 7 -5.33 -2.91 6.38
N HIS A 8 -5.22 -1.59 6.54
CA HIS A 8 -4.26 -0.98 7.47
C HIS A 8 -4.55 -1.37 8.93
N ALA A 9 -5.83 -1.42 9.32
CA ALA A 9 -6.20 -1.86 10.66
C ALA A 9 -5.78 -3.32 10.93
N VAL A 10 -5.86 -4.21 9.92
CA VAL A 10 -5.37 -5.59 10.05
C VAL A 10 -3.84 -5.64 10.10
N VAL A 11 -3.15 -4.87 9.26
CA VAL A 11 -1.68 -4.85 9.21
C VAL A 11 -1.06 -4.27 10.49
N THR A 12 -1.72 -3.33 11.14
CA THR A 12 -1.21 -2.69 12.37
C THR A 12 -1.71 -3.36 13.66
N SER A 13 -2.65 -4.31 13.56
CA SER A 13 -3.16 -5.06 14.70
C SER A 13 -2.15 -6.12 15.16
N GLU A 14 -1.80 -6.10 16.44
CA GLU A 14 -0.95 -7.13 17.08
C GLU A 14 -1.67 -8.49 17.19
N ASP A 15 -2.99 -8.48 17.27
CA ASP A 15 -3.83 -9.69 17.33
C ASP A 15 -3.97 -10.39 15.97
N SER A 16 -3.59 -9.71 14.89
CA SER A 16 -3.66 -10.27 13.54
C SER A 16 -2.48 -11.20 13.27
N PRO A 17 -2.72 -12.45 12.81
CA PRO A 17 -1.64 -13.39 12.51
C PRO A 17 -0.64 -12.80 11.51
N GLN A 18 0.67 -12.95 11.80
CA GLN A 18 1.75 -12.40 10.97
C GLN A 18 1.59 -12.77 9.48
N ILE A 19 1.20 -14.01 9.19
CA ILE A 19 0.98 -14.48 7.82
C ILE A 19 -0.08 -13.65 7.06
N ILE A 20 -1.14 -13.20 7.74
CA ILE A 20 -2.19 -12.38 7.13
C ILE A 20 -1.66 -10.96 6.89
N ARG A 21 -0.95 -10.38 7.85
CA ARG A 21 -0.34 -9.05 7.73
C ARG A 21 0.62 -9.01 6.54
N ASP A 22 1.50 -10.00 6.43
CA ASP A 22 2.45 -10.11 5.32
C ASP A 22 1.74 -10.28 3.98
N HIS A 23 0.70 -11.11 3.92
CA HIS A 23 -0.01 -11.33 2.66
C HIS A 23 -0.71 -10.07 2.14
N ILE A 24 -1.26 -9.24 3.03
CA ILE A 24 -1.83 -7.94 2.66
C ILE A 24 -0.73 -7.02 2.11
N VAL A 25 0.41 -6.93 2.79
CA VAL A 25 1.53 -6.10 2.35
C VAL A 25 2.06 -6.54 0.99
N ASP A 26 2.24 -7.85 0.79
CA ASP A 26 2.72 -8.41 -0.48
C ASP A 26 1.73 -8.16 -1.62
N ALA A 27 0.43 -8.34 -1.37
CA ALA A 27 -0.62 -8.07 -2.37
C ALA A 27 -0.65 -6.59 -2.78
N LEU A 28 -0.54 -5.67 -1.81
CA LEU A 28 -0.51 -4.23 -2.08
C LEU A 28 0.78 -3.83 -2.83
N GLN A 29 1.93 -4.38 -2.44
CA GLN A 29 3.19 -4.16 -3.15
C GLN A 29 3.12 -4.67 -4.59
N PHE A 30 2.52 -5.84 -4.81
CA PHE A 30 2.30 -6.40 -6.14
C PHE A 30 1.41 -5.49 -6.98
N ALA A 31 0.27 -5.03 -6.44
CA ALA A 31 -0.64 -4.14 -7.14
C ALA A 31 0.04 -2.82 -7.53
N LEU A 32 0.77 -2.19 -6.61
CA LEU A 32 1.53 -0.97 -6.86
C LEU A 32 2.53 -1.13 -8.01
N ARG A 33 3.22 -2.27 -8.08
CA ARG A 33 4.28 -2.49 -9.09
C ARG A 33 3.75 -2.91 -10.47
N ASN A 34 2.61 -3.59 -10.51
CA ASN A 34 2.18 -4.31 -11.72
C ASN A 34 0.88 -3.79 -12.33
N LYS A 35 0.14 -2.92 -11.64
CA LYS A 35 -1.17 -2.42 -12.08
C LYS A 35 -1.18 -0.87 -12.08
N PRO A 36 -0.57 -0.22 -13.10
CA PRO A 36 -0.61 1.23 -13.20
C PRO A 36 -2.05 1.74 -13.31
N GLY A 37 -2.36 2.84 -12.61
CA GLY A 37 -3.70 3.43 -12.58
C GLY A 37 -4.72 2.71 -11.69
N PHE A 38 -4.33 1.64 -10.99
CA PHE A 38 -5.25 0.88 -10.12
C PHE A 38 -5.61 1.63 -8.83
N PHE A 39 -4.69 2.45 -8.32
CA PHE A 39 -4.92 3.32 -7.17
C PHE A 39 -5.04 4.77 -7.61
N THR A 40 -5.89 5.53 -6.93
CA THR A 40 -5.95 6.98 -7.08
C THR A 40 -4.71 7.65 -6.46
N THR A 41 -4.38 8.88 -6.87
CA THR A 41 -3.25 9.63 -6.28
C THR A 41 -3.35 9.74 -4.77
N LYS A 42 -4.56 9.98 -4.22
CA LYS A 42 -4.79 10.07 -2.77
C LYS A 42 -4.48 8.74 -2.06
N GLU A 43 -4.83 7.62 -2.67
CA GLU A 43 -4.57 6.29 -2.09
C GLU A 43 -3.09 5.95 -2.14
N VAL A 44 -2.38 6.28 -3.23
CA VAL A 44 -0.93 6.10 -3.30
C VAL A 44 -0.21 7.01 -2.29
N GLN A 45 -0.66 8.25 -2.10
CA GLN A 45 -0.12 9.15 -1.08
C GLN A 45 -0.28 8.57 0.32
N TRP A 46 -1.44 8.00 0.62
CA TRP A 46 -1.71 7.41 1.92
C TRP A 46 -0.92 6.12 2.15
N LEU A 47 -0.82 5.23 1.15
CA LEU A 47 0.06 4.05 1.19
C LEU A 47 1.53 4.45 1.41
N ALA A 48 1.97 5.59 0.89
CA ALA A 48 3.34 6.08 1.09
C ALA A 48 3.66 6.48 2.55
N GLN A 49 2.66 6.55 3.43
CA GLN A 49 2.82 6.86 4.86
C GLN A 49 2.73 5.64 5.78
N TRP A 50 2.55 4.43 5.23
CA TRP A 50 2.46 3.20 6.04
C TRP A 50 3.80 2.84 6.70
N ASP A 51 3.74 2.25 7.90
CA ASP A 51 4.95 1.92 8.68
C ASP A 51 5.77 0.76 8.06
N ASP A 52 5.13 -0.19 7.38
CA ASP A 52 5.85 -1.27 6.69
C ASP A 52 6.59 -0.73 5.47
N THR A 53 7.92 -0.60 5.59
CA THR A 53 8.82 -0.02 4.59
C THR A 53 8.64 -0.56 3.16
N ARG A 54 8.12 -1.78 2.98
CA ARG A 54 7.84 -2.37 1.66
C ARG A 54 6.81 -1.57 0.87
N ILE A 55 5.84 -0.95 1.54
CA ILE A 55 4.76 -0.17 0.91
C ILE A 55 5.23 1.23 0.51
N PRO A 56 5.84 2.07 1.39
CA PRO A 56 6.32 3.39 1.01
C PRO A 56 7.31 3.40 -0.14
N ILE A 57 8.19 2.41 -0.23
CA ILE A 57 9.14 2.29 -1.35
C ILE A 57 8.40 2.14 -2.68
N ALA A 58 7.41 1.25 -2.74
CA ALA A 58 6.63 1.02 -3.95
C ALA A 58 5.72 2.21 -4.27
N ALA A 59 5.02 2.76 -3.27
CA ALA A 59 4.10 3.88 -3.44
C ALA A 59 4.83 5.17 -3.86
N SER A 60 5.98 5.48 -3.27
CA SER A 60 6.76 6.67 -3.61
C SER A 60 7.28 6.63 -5.05
N LYS A 61 7.60 5.44 -5.57
CA LYS A 61 7.97 5.28 -6.98
C LYS A 61 6.80 5.66 -7.89
N ILE A 62 5.61 5.12 -7.62
CA ILE A 62 4.40 5.43 -8.38
C ILE A 62 4.02 6.91 -8.29
N LEU A 63 4.15 7.55 -7.13
CA LEU A 63 3.89 8.99 -7.01
C LEU A 63 4.82 9.85 -7.87
N LYS A 64 6.08 9.44 -8.03
CA LYS A 64 7.02 10.14 -8.92
C LYS A 64 6.60 9.97 -10.39
N GLU A 65 6.20 8.76 -10.77
CA GLU A 65 5.73 8.47 -12.13
C GLU A 65 4.44 9.24 -12.46
N MET A 66 3.48 9.31 -11.52
CA MET A 66 2.24 10.08 -11.69
C MET A 66 2.44 11.59 -11.84
N LYS A 67 3.53 12.15 -11.30
CA LYS A 67 3.85 13.59 -11.41
C LYS A 67 4.65 13.93 -12.67
N ALA A 68 5.20 12.92 -13.33
CA ALA A 68 6.04 13.09 -14.52
C ALA A 68 5.24 13.05 -15.83
N GLY A 69 3.97 12.62 -15.78
CA GLY A 69 3.00 12.68 -16.88
C GLY A 69 2.07 13.87 -16.74
#